data_AF-A0A432ZWD0-F1
#
_entry.id   AF-A0A432ZWD0-F1
#
_cell.length_a   1.000
_cell.length_b   1.000
_cell.length_c   1.000
_cell.angle_alpha   90.00
_cell.angle_beta   90.00
_cell.angle_gamma   90.00
#
_symmetry.space_group_name_H-M   'P 1'
#
loop_
_entity.id
_entity.type
_entity.pdbx_description
1 polymer ?
#
loop_
_entity_poly.entity_id
_entity_poly.type
_entity_poly.pdbx_seq_one_letter_code
_entity_poly.pdbx_strand_id
1 'polypeptide(L)' 'MAKLNTFLEKNGIKELSSFSNTKEFKKRTSKDMIPNTFCSKYLVNKFREEAEEKRWSYTTLMTIILEERYGKENNNNEDD' A
#
# COMPACT_ATOMS: atom_id res chain seq x y z
N MET A 1 -7.71 30.70 34.19
CA MET A 1 -8.45 29.50 33.77
C MET A 1 -9.98 29.63 33.82
N ALA A 2 -10.57 30.42 34.73
CA ALA A 2 -12.04 30.48 34.90
C ALA A 2 -12.85 30.97 33.67
N LYS A 3 -12.27 31.81 32.80
CA LYS A 3 -12.98 32.36 31.62
C LYS A 3 -13.13 31.38 30.45
N LEU A 4 -12.27 30.36 30.35
CA LEU A 4 -12.32 29.39 29.25
C LEU A 4 -13.45 28.37 29.47
N ASN A 5 -13.60 27.91 30.72
CA ASN A 5 -14.60 26.91 31.09
C ASN A 5 -16.03 27.43 30.93
N THR A 6 -16.27 28.71 31.23
CA THR A 6 -17.58 29.36 31.06
C THR A 6 -17.98 29.52 29.59
N PHE A 7 -17.02 29.68 28.68
CA PHE A 7 -17.30 29.73 27.23
C PHE A 7 -17.67 28.35 26.67
N LEU A 8 -17.01 27.29 27.15
CA LEU A 8 -17.27 25.91 26.72
C LEU A 8 -18.66 25.42 27.17
N GLU A 9 -19.04 25.71 28.43
CA GLU A 9 -20.37 25.38 28.96
C GLU A 9 -21.50 26.14 28.25
N LYS A 10 -21.30 27.44 27.97
CA LYS A 10 -22.30 28.28 27.30
C LYS A 10 -22.58 27.85 25.86
N ASN A 11 -21.59 27.24 25.19
CA ASN A 11 -21.71 26.77 23.81
C ASN A 11 -22.08 25.27 23.69
N GLY A 12 -22.45 24.61 24.78
CA GLY A 12 -22.94 23.23 24.75
C GLY A 12 -21.93 22.21 24.24
N ILE A 13 -20.63 22.50 24.32
CA ILE A 13 -19.56 21.57 23.93
C ILE A 13 -19.40 20.56 25.07
N LYS A 14 -20.36 19.64 25.15
CA LYS A 14 -20.32 18.47 26.02
C LYS A 14 -19.37 17.47 25.39
N GLU A 15 -18.20 17.33 26.01
CA GLU A 15 -17.21 16.28 25.76
C GLU A 15 -16.76 16.17 24.29
N LEU A 16 -15.48 16.43 24.06
CA LEU A 16 -14.77 15.81 22.94
C LEU A 16 -14.79 14.30 23.19
N SER A 17 -15.92 13.67 22.85
CA SER A 17 -16.17 12.26 23.02
C SER A 17 -15.00 11.51 22.41
N SER A 18 -14.39 10.70 23.27
CA SER A 18 -13.25 9.84 23.01
C SER A 18 -13.24 9.30 21.59
N PHE A 19 -12.10 9.40 20.90
CA PHE A 19 -11.77 8.60 19.71
C PHE A 19 -11.63 7.11 20.07
N SER A 20 -12.62 6.52 20.76
CA SER A 20 -12.63 5.13 21.20
C SER A 20 -13.06 4.15 20.10
N ASN A 21 -13.50 4.67 18.95
CA ASN A 21 -13.94 3.89 17.79
C ASN A 21 -13.08 4.09 16.54
N THR A 22 -11.83 4.56 16.67
CA THR A 22 -10.89 4.48 15.55
C THR A 22 -10.45 3.02 15.40
N LYS A 23 -10.88 2.36 14.32
CA LYS A 23 -10.31 1.07 13.90
C LYS A 23 -8.79 1.22 13.92
N GLU A 24 -8.14 0.43 14.76
CA GLU A 24 -6.69 0.38 14.86
C GLU A 24 -6.12 0.20 13.46
N PHE A 25 -5.25 1.13 13.05
CA PHE A 25 -4.70 1.15 11.69
C PHE A 25 -3.79 -0.07 11.55
N LYS A 26 -4.35 -1.19 11.06
CA LYS A 26 -3.54 -2.37 10.72
C LYS A 26 -2.58 -1.95 9.61
N LYS A 27 -1.31 -1.74 9.99
CA LYS A 27 -0.22 -1.46 9.07
C LYS A 27 -0.23 -2.58 8.03
N ARG A 28 -0.67 -2.27 6.80
CA ARG A 28 -0.62 -3.23 5.70
C ARG A 28 0.81 -3.71 5.60
N THR A 29 1.00 -5.03 5.46
CA THR A 29 2.29 -5.69 5.26
C THR A 29 3.16 -4.83 4.33
N SER A 30 4.36 -4.48 4.80
CA SER A 30 5.25 -3.53 4.14
C SER A 30 5.53 -3.98 2.72
N LYS A 31 4.95 -3.28 1.74
CA LYS A 31 5.38 -3.42 0.36
C LYS A 31 6.63 -2.58 0.20
N ASP A 32 7.70 -3.21 -0.23
CA ASP A 32 8.92 -2.50 -0.60
C ASP A 32 8.82 -2.03 -2.07
N MET A 33 9.44 -0.88 -2.36
CA MET A 33 9.43 -0.28 -3.68
C MET A 33 10.77 -0.57 -4.38
N ILE A 34 10.70 -1.11 -5.60
CA ILE A 34 11.89 -1.18 -6.46
C ILE A 34 12.27 0.26 -6.84
N PRO A 35 13.56 0.65 -6.71
CA PRO A 35 14.02 1.97 -7.14
C PRO A 35 13.64 2.29 -8.58
N ASN A 36 13.50 3.57 -8.90
CA ASN A 36 13.31 4.00 -10.29
C ASN A 36 14.56 3.67 -11.10
N THR A 37 14.44 2.70 -12.02
CA THR A 37 15.53 2.27 -12.90
C THR A 37 15.35 2.82 -14.31
N PHE A 38 16.45 3.30 -14.91
CA PHE A 38 16.49 3.61 -16.33
C PHE A 38 16.75 2.34 -17.14
N CYS A 39 15.85 2.03 -18.07
CA CYS A 39 15.98 0.88 -18.98
C CYS A 39 16.17 1.35 -20.42
N SER A 40 16.70 0.49 -21.28
CA SER A 40 16.83 0.82 -22.71
C SER A 40 15.46 1.04 -23.35
N LYS A 41 15.38 2.00 -24.28
CA LYS A 41 14.11 2.35 -24.96
C LYS A 41 13.44 1.14 -25.61
N TYR A 42 14.24 0.24 -26.18
CA TYR A 42 13.76 -0.99 -26.80
C TYR A 42 13.01 -1.89 -25.81
N LEU A 43 13.61 -2.13 -24.63
CA LEU A 43 12.97 -2.97 -23.59
C LEU A 43 11.71 -2.33 -23.04
N VAL A 44 11.71 -1.01 -22.84
CA VAL A 44 10.53 -0.26 -22.39
C VAL A 44 9.38 -0.38 -23.40
N ASN A 45 9.68 -0.29 -24.70
CA ASN A 45 8.65 -0.43 -25.74
C ASN A 45 8.07 -1.85 -25.76
N LYS A 46 8.92 -2.88 -25.71
CA LYS A 46 8.47 -4.27 -25.68
C LYS A 46 7.61 -4.58 -24.45
N PHE A 47 8.01 -4.07 -23.30
CA PHE A 47 7.23 -4.19 -22.06
C PHE A 47 5.86 -3.52 -22.16
N ARG A 48 5.75 -2.35 -22.82
CA ARG A 48 4.47 -1.65 -23.05
C ARG A 48 3.57 -2.41 -24.01
N GLU A 49 4.12 -2.87 -25.13
CA GLU A 49 3.41 -3.71 -26.12
C GLU A 49 2.80 -4.95 -25.42
N GLU A 50 3.58 -5.67 -24.62
CA GLU A 50 3.09 -6.84 -23.89
C GLU A 50 1.99 -6.49 -22.88
N ALA A 51 2.13 -5.38 -22.16
CA ALA A 51 1.11 -4.93 -21.21
C ALA A 51 -0.20 -4.57 -21.91
N GLU A 52 -0.12 -3.91 -23.08
CA GLU A 52 -1.28 -3.55 -23.90
C GLU A 52 -1.97 -4.79 -24.47
N GLU A 53 -1.22 -5.72 -25.06
CA GLU A 53 -1.72 -6.98 -25.60
C GLU A 53 -2.46 -7.80 -24.53
N LYS A 54 -1.90 -7.87 -23.32
CA LYS A 54 -2.48 -8.61 -22.19
C LYS A 54 -3.56 -7.82 -21.43
N ARG A 55 -3.75 -6.54 -21.75
CA ARG A 55 -4.62 -5.60 -21.02
C ARG A 55 -4.27 -5.53 -19.53
N TRP A 56 -2.98 -5.57 -19.20
CA TRP A 56 -2.46 -5.47 -17.85
C TRP A 56 -1.90 -4.08 -17.56
N SER A 57 -1.95 -3.67 -16.30
CA SER A 57 -1.16 -2.52 -15.89
C SER A 57 0.33 -2.89 -15.89
N TYR A 58 1.20 -1.88 -16.06
CA TYR A 58 2.64 -2.05 -15.94
C TYR A 58 3.05 -2.65 -14.60
N THR A 59 2.37 -2.25 -13.52
CA THR A 59 2.60 -2.81 -12.19
C THR A 59 2.28 -4.30 -12.15
N THR A 60 1.15 -4.73 -12.72
CA THR A 60 0.77 -6.15 -12.77
C THR A 60 1.77 -6.97 -13.58
N LEU A 61 2.14 -6.50 -14.77
CA LEU A 61 3.11 -7.21 -15.60
C LEU A 61 4.47 -7.32 -14.89
N MET A 62 4.94 -6.24 -14.25
CA MET A 62 6.19 -6.28 -13.47
C MET A 62 6.10 -7.26 -12.29
N THR A 63 4.99 -7.26 -11.55
CA THR A 63 4.78 -8.22 -10.45
C THR A 63 4.85 -9.66 -10.95
N ILE A 64 4.16 -9.97 -12.05
CA ILE A 64 4.17 -11.32 -12.63
C ILE A 64 5.59 -11.73 -13.04
N ILE A 65 6.34 -10.85 -13.71
CA ILE A 65 7.75 -11.12 -14.09
C ILE A 65 8.62 -11.40 -12.85
N LEU A 66 8.40 -10.66 -11.76
CA LEU A 66 9.14 -10.85 -10.51
C LEU A 66 8.75 -12.16 -9.81
N GLU A 67 7.46 -12.49 -9.77
CA GLU A 67 6.96 -13.75 -9.21
C GLU A 67 7.44 -14.97 -10.02
N GLU A 68 7.45 -14.89 -11.35
CA GLU A 68 7.95 -15.95 -12.20
C GLU A 68 9.46 -16.21 -11.98
N ARG A 69 10.22 -15.14 -11.74
CA ARG A 69 11.68 -15.19 -11.58
C ARG A 69 12.13 -15.54 -10.16
N TYR A 70 11.48 -14.98 -9.16
CA TYR A 70 11.91 -15.05 -7.76
C TYR A 70 10.85 -15.66 -6.83
N GLY A 71 9.59 -15.74 -7.26
CA GLY A 71 8.48 -16.27 -6.45
C GLY A 71 8.39 -17.80 -6.43
N LYS A 72 9.27 -18.50 -7.15
CA LYS A 72 9.42 -19.96 -7.05
C LYS A 72 10.37 -20.31 -5.91
N GLU A 73 10.02 -19.94 -4.69
CA GLU A 73 10.56 -20.65 -3.54
C GLU A 73 9.87 -22.02 -3.51
N ASN A 74 10.67 -23.08 -3.66
CA ASN A 74 10.22 -24.45 -3.38
C ASN A 74 9.67 -24.46 -1.95
N ASN A 75 8.35 -24.46 -1.81
CA ASN A 75 7.68 -24.93 -0.60
C ASN A 75 7.88 -26.46 -0.48
N ASN A 76 9.13 -26.91 -0.44
CA ASN A 76 9.49 -28.19 0.16
C ASN A 76 9.66 -27.92 1.66
N ASN A 77 8.59 -27.53 2.34
CA ASN A 77 8.48 -27.88 3.75
C ASN A 77 7.99 -29.32 3.74
N GLU A 78 8.97 -30.21 3.67
CA GLU A 78 8.82 -31.60 4.09
C GLU A 78 8.21 -31.60 5.51
N ASP A 79 7.17 -32.40 5.64
CA ASP A 79 6.56 -32.96 6.84
C ASP A 79 7.54 -33.03 8.05
N ASP A 80 7.21 -32.35 9.16
CA ASP A 80 7.71 -32.65 10.52
C ASP A 80 6.56 -32.57 11.54
#